data_AF-A0A1S4DTB5-F1
#
_entry.id   AF-A0A1S4DTB5-F1
#
_cell.length_a   1.000
_cell.length_b   1.000
_cell.length_c   1.000
_cell.angle_alpha   90.00
_cell.angle_beta   90.00
_cell.angle_gamma   90.00
#
_symmetry.space_group_name_H-M   'P 1'
#
loop_
_entity.id
_entity.type
_entity.pdbx_description
1 polymer ?
#
loop_
_entity_poly.entity_id
_entity_poly.type
_entity_poly.pdbx_seq_one_letter_code
_entity_poly.pdbx_strand_id
1 'polypeptide(L)'
;MKITVAVATPLHIATSSGVVKIAEVMVDKNPHLPNVYDAMKPSPVLVAVAHKRRDMASFLFSNTNFEALNSYEQIELLIATISSDYYDIALDILTKKPELAMARLCLEQGCKGCQDWR
;
A
#
# COMPACT_ATOMS: atom_id res chain seq x y z
N MET A 1 11.21 -8.08 19.78
CA MET A 1 11.67 -7.07 18.81
C MET A 1 12.09 -7.81 17.54
N LYS A 2 11.13 -8.11 16.64
CA LYS A 2 11.43 -8.79 15.37
C LYS A 2 11.96 -7.74 14.40
N ILE A 3 13.28 -7.73 14.21
CA ILE A 3 13.89 -7.01 13.10
C ILE A 3 13.71 -7.94 11.89
N THR A 4 12.57 -7.84 11.21
CA THR A 4 12.45 -8.42 9.87
C THR A 4 13.38 -7.62 8.97
N VAL A 5 14.54 -8.19 8.64
CA VAL A 5 15.30 -7.77 7.45
C VAL A 5 14.49 -8.19 6.24
N ALA A 6 13.44 -7.42 5.99
CA ALA A 6 12.85 -7.33 4.68
C ALA A 6 13.94 -6.79 3.76
N VAL A 7 14.24 -7.47 2.66
CA VAL A 7 15.02 -6.89 1.55
C VAL A 7 14.31 -5.58 1.17
N ALA A 8 14.83 -4.46 1.66
CA ALA A 8 14.27 -3.13 1.48
C ALA A 8 14.81 -2.59 0.16
N THR A 9 13.92 -2.25 -0.78
CA THR A 9 14.37 -1.45 -1.91
C THR A 9 14.82 -0.07 -1.37
N PRO A 10 15.75 0.65 -2.04
CA PRO A 10 16.13 1.99 -1.62
C PRO A 10 14.93 2.92 -1.39
N LEU A 11 13.85 2.72 -2.16
CA LEU A 11 12.60 3.44 -2.00
C LEU A 11 11.90 3.12 -0.66
N HIS A 12 11.89 1.88 -0.17
CA HIS A 12 11.32 1.56 1.16
C HIS A 12 12.04 2.28 2.31
N ILE A 13 13.36 2.44 2.19
CA ILE A 13 14.17 3.19 3.16
C ILE A 13 13.79 4.67 3.12
N ALA A 14 13.67 5.25 1.90
CA ALA A 14 13.22 6.62 1.71
C ALA A 14 11.80 6.83 2.28
N THR A 15 10.88 5.91 2.01
CA THR A 15 9.51 5.92 2.55
C THR A 15 9.51 5.93 4.07
N SER A 16 10.29 5.05 4.70
CA SER A 16 10.37 4.93 6.17
C SER A 16 10.90 6.22 6.81
N SER A 17 11.86 6.88 6.14
CA SER A 17 12.40 8.18 6.57
C SER A 17 11.38 9.31 6.47
N GLY A 18 10.40 9.20 5.55
CA GLY A 18 9.43 10.26 5.26
C GLY A 18 9.97 11.42 4.43
N VAL A 19 11.23 11.37 3.97
CA VAL A 19 11.84 12.44 3.17
C VAL A 19 11.40 12.31 1.71
N VAL A 20 10.30 12.99 1.34
CA VAL A 20 9.69 12.94 0.00
C VAL A 20 10.70 13.23 -1.10
N LYS A 21 11.62 14.19 -0.87
CA LYS A 21 12.61 14.57 -1.89
C LYS A 21 13.54 13.44 -2.32
N ILE A 22 13.85 12.51 -1.42
CA ILE A 22 14.68 11.34 -1.75
C ILE A 22 13.87 10.39 -2.65
N ALA A 23 12.60 10.18 -2.34
CA ALA A 23 11.72 9.34 -3.14
C ALA A 23 11.49 9.95 -4.55
N GLU A 24 11.27 11.26 -4.65
CA GLU A 24 11.17 11.96 -5.94
C GLU A 24 12.39 11.69 -6.83
N VAL A 25 13.61 11.92 -6.32
CA VAL A 25 14.84 11.70 -7.09
C VAL A 25 14.99 10.25 -7.55
N MET A 26 14.52 9.29 -6.74
CA MET A 26 14.54 7.87 -7.11
C MET A 26 13.53 7.54 -8.20
N VAL A 27 12.31 8.07 -8.12
CA VAL A 27 11.24 7.85 -9.11
C VAL A 27 11.53 8.58 -10.42
N ASP A 28 12.11 9.79 -10.36
CA ASP A 28 12.55 10.52 -11.55
C ASP A 28 13.59 9.73 -12.37
N LYS A 29 14.46 8.98 -11.68
CA LYS A 29 15.46 8.11 -12.33
C LYS A 29 14.87 6.81 -12.86
N ASN A 30 13.83 6.29 -12.21
CA ASN A 30 13.15 5.07 -12.63
C ASN A 30 11.66 5.16 -12.27
N PRO A 31 10.80 5.60 -13.21
CA PRO A 31 9.37 5.78 -12.95
C PRO A 31 8.63 4.48 -12.59
N HIS A 32 9.18 3.31 -12.94
CA HIS A 32 8.58 2.03 -12.58
C HIS A 32 8.87 1.62 -11.13
N LEU A 33 9.83 2.27 -10.47
CA LEU A 33 10.32 1.89 -9.15
C LEU A 33 9.25 1.76 -8.05
N PRO A 34 8.20 2.63 -7.97
CA PRO A 34 7.14 2.48 -6.98
C PRO A 34 6.36 1.16 -7.09
N ASN A 35 6.32 0.57 -8.29
CA ASN A 35 5.60 -0.66 -8.59
C ASN A 35 6.50 -1.91 -8.52
N VAL A 36 7.81 -1.74 -8.34
CA VAL A 36 8.77 -2.84 -8.23
C VAL A 36 9.01 -3.15 -6.76
N TYR A 37 8.23 -4.09 -6.24
CA TYR A 37 8.36 -4.58 -4.88
C TYR A 37 8.08 -6.08 -4.81
N ASP A 38 8.58 -6.71 -3.75
CA ASP A 38 8.31 -8.10 -3.44
C ASP A 38 6.85 -8.23 -3.02
N ALA A 39 6.04 -9.02 -3.73
CA ALA A 39 4.61 -9.17 -3.46
C ALA A 39 4.30 -9.75 -2.06
N MET A 40 5.30 -10.33 -1.39
CA MET A 40 5.19 -10.78 0.01
C MET A 40 5.45 -9.63 1.02
N LYS A 41 5.78 -8.43 0.54
CA LYS A 41 6.03 -7.24 1.34
C LYS A 41 5.01 -6.14 1.04
N PRO A 42 4.69 -5.29 2.02
CA PRO A 42 3.92 -4.08 1.78
C PRO A 42 4.60 -3.22 0.72
N SER A 43 3.82 -2.68 -0.21
CA SER A 43 4.26 -1.67 -1.16
C SER A 43 4.76 -0.41 -0.44
N PRO A 44 5.59 0.40 -1.11
CA PRO A 44 6.02 1.69 -0.57
C PRO A 44 4.85 2.58 -0.13
N VAL A 45 3.72 2.58 -0.85
CA VAL A 45 2.57 3.41 -0.48
C VAL A 45 1.91 2.93 0.81
N LEU A 46 1.74 1.62 1.00
CA LEU A 46 1.18 1.06 2.23
C LEU A 46 2.08 1.36 3.44
N VAL A 47 3.41 1.24 3.28
CA VAL A 47 4.38 1.60 4.32
C VAL A 47 4.24 3.08 4.69
N ALA A 48 4.09 3.99 3.72
CA ALA A 48 3.95 5.42 3.97
C ALA A 48 2.69 5.74 4.79
N VAL A 49 1.56 5.13 4.45
CA VAL A 49 0.30 5.29 5.17
C VAL A 49 0.43 4.74 6.60
N ALA A 50 0.95 3.52 6.75
CA ALA A 50 1.13 2.89 8.06
C ALA A 50 2.06 3.69 9.01
N HIS A 51 3.05 4.39 8.45
CA HIS A 51 3.96 5.27 9.21
C HIS A 51 3.48 6.72 9.31
N LYS A 52 2.23 7.00 8.91
CA LYS A 52 1.61 8.32 8.94
C LYS A 52 2.44 9.40 8.23
N ARG A 53 3.04 9.05 7.09
CA ARG A 53 3.83 9.95 6.24
C ARG A 53 2.95 10.51 5.12
N ARG A 54 2.06 11.46 5.44
CA ARG A 54 1.00 11.94 4.52
C ARG A 54 1.54 12.34 3.14
N ASP A 55 2.50 13.27 3.09
CA ASP A 55 3.00 13.78 1.82
C ASP A 55 3.71 12.69 0.99
N MET A 56 4.40 11.76 1.67
CA MET A 56 5.00 10.59 1.04
C MET A 56 3.93 9.61 0.51
N ALA A 57 2.86 9.40 1.26
CA ALA A 57 1.75 8.56 0.86
C ALA A 57 1.05 9.12 -0.38
N SER A 58 0.76 10.42 -0.40
CA SER A 58 0.19 11.11 -1.57
C SER A 58 1.11 10.98 -2.78
N PHE A 59 2.41 11.28 -2.62
CA PHE A 59 3.39 11.15 -3.70
C PHE A 59 3.46 9.72 -4.26
N LEU A 60 3.59 8.73 -3.40
CA LEU A 60 3.70 7.33 -3.82
C LEU A 60 2.41 6.81 -4.43
N PHE A 61 1.24 7.18 -3.90
CA PHE A 61 -0.04 6.76 -4.44
C PHE A 61 -0.24 7.26 -5.87
N SER A 62 0.08 8.53 -6.15
CA SER A 62 0.01 9.10 -7.50
C SER A 62 0.98 8.44 -8.50
N ASN A 63 2.04 7.79 -8.02
CA ASN A 63 3.05 7.11 -8.85
C ASN A 63 2.93 5.58 -8.82
N THR A 64 1.93 5.03 -8.12
CA THR A 64 1.70 3.59 -8.01
C THR A 64 0.48 3.20 -8.83
N ASN A 65 0.60 2.12 -9.60
CA ASN A 65 -0.54 1.49 -10.27
C ASN A 65 -1.34 0.67 -9.25
N PHE A 66 -2.26 1.34 -8.57
CA PHE A 66 -3.13 0.74 -7.54
C PHE A 66 -3.83 -0.55 -8.02
N GLU A 67 -4.33 -0.59 -9.25
CA GLU A 67 -5.05 -1.75 -9.79
C GLU A 67 -4.15 -2.97 -9.98
N ALA A 68 -2.83 -2.77 -10.10
CA ALA A 68 -1.85 -3.85 -10.19
C ALA A 68 -1.41 -4.42 -8.83
N LEU A 69 -1.79 -3.76 -7.71
CA LEU A 69 -1.58 -4.31 -6.38
C LEU A 69 -2.44 -5.56 -6.20
N ASN A 70 -2.01 -6.49 -5.35
CA ASN A 70 -2.84 -7.66 -5.04
C ASN A 70 -4.09 -7.25 -4.22
N SER A 71 -5.15 -8.07 -4.29
CA SER A 71 -6.44 -7.75 -3.67
C SER A 71 -6.36 -7.52 -2.15
N TYR A 72 -5.49 -8.26 -1.46
CA TYR A 72 -5.29 -8.11 -0.02
C TYR A 72 -4.72 -6.71 0.30
N GLU A 73 -3.69 -6.30 -0.43
CA GLU A 73 -3.05 -5.00 -0.26
C GLU A 73 -3.95 -3.83 -0.65
N GLN A 74 -4.80 -3.99 -1.68
CA GLN A 74 -5.79 -2.97 -2.03
C GLN A 74 -6.78 -2.72 -0.87
N ILE A 75 -7.26 -3.79 -0.22
CA ILE A 75 -8.14 -3.69 0.95
C ILE A 75 -7.38 -3.10 2.14
N GLU A 76 -6.15 -3.54 2.40
CA GLU A 76 -5.34 -3.04 3.49
C GLU A 76 -5.04 -1.54 3.34
N LEU A 77 -4.75 -1.08 2.12
CA LEU A 77 -4.52 0.33 1.83
C LEU A 77 -5.77 1.18 2.06
N LEU A 78 -6.95 0.68 1.67
CA LEU A 78 -8.22 1.36 1.98
C LEU A 78 -8.44 1.49 3.49
N ILE A 79 -8.23 0.41 4.24
CA ILE A 79 -8.39 0.41 5.71
C ILE A 79 -7.38 1.35 6.36
N ALA A 80 -6.13 1.30 5.94
CA ALA A 80 -5.04 2.10 6.50
C ALA A 80 -5.23 3.61 6.24
N THR A 81 -5.72 3.98 5.06
CA THR A 81 -5.98 5.40 4.71
C THR A 81 -7.15 5.96 5.51
N ILE A 82 -8.24 5.21 5.67
CA ILE A 82 -9.36 5.59 6.55
C ILE A 82 -8.87 5.73 8.00
N SER A 83 -8.11 4.75 8.51
CA SER A 83 -7.61 4.75 9.89
C SER A 83 -6.58 5.85 10.18
N SER A 84 -6.01 6.46 9.13
CA SER A 84 -5.02 7.53 9.22
C SER A 84 -5.57 8.91 8.84
N ASP A 85 -6.88 9.03 8.64
CA ASP A 85 -7.56 10.26 8.20
C ASP A 85 -7.13 10.76 6.80
N TYR A 86 -6.64 9.87 5.92
CA TYR A 86 -6.22 10.19 4.54
C TYR A 86 -7.40 10.03 3.59
N TYR A 87 -8.48 10.77 3.87
CA TYR A 87 -9.76 10.62 3.18
C TYR A 87 -9.72 10.96 1.70
N ASP A 88 -8.79 11.82 1.27
CA ASP A 88 -8.51 12.10 -0.14
C ASP A 88 -8.02 10.84 -0.88
N ILE A 89 -7.03 10.16 -0.32
CA ILE A 89 -6.50 8.91 -0.88
C ILE A 89 -7.56 7.80 -0.80
N ALA A 90 -8.27 7.68 0.32
CA ALA A 90 -9.32 6.68 0.50
C ALA A 90 -10.46 6.87 -0.52
N LEU A 91 -10.84 8.12 -0.81
CA LEU A 91 -11.83 8.44 -1.81
C LEU A 91 -11.34 8.09 -3.23
N ASP A 92 -10.07 8.36 -3.55
CA ASP A 92 -9.48 7.97 -4.82
C ASP A 92 -9.47 6.45 -5.00
N ILE A 93 -9.16 5.68 -3.95
CA ILE A 93 -9.23 4.21 -3.95
C ILE A 93 -10.65 3.75 -4.27
N LEU A 94 -11.66 4.27 -3.56
CA LEU A 94 -13.06 3.90 -3.79
C LEU A 94 -13.60 4.37 -5.15
N THR A 95 -13.06 5.45 -5.69
CA THR A 95 -13.38 5.92 -7.04
C THR A 95 -12.82 4.98 -8.11
N LYS A 96 -11.61 4.46 -7.90
CA LYS A 96 -10.98 3.47 -8.78
C LYS A 96 -11.65 2.10 -8.69
N LYS A 97 -12.00 1.67 -7.46
CA LYS A 97 -12.50 0.33 -7.17
C LYS A 97 -13.63 0.33 -6.12
N PRO A 98 -14.86 0.70 -6.50
CA PRO A 98 -15.99 0.84 -5.57
C PRO A 98 -16.34 -0.44 -4.80
N GLU A 99 -16.09 -1.62 -5.38
CA GLU A 99 -16.36 -2.92 -4.76
C GLU A 99 -15.57 -3.15 -3.46
N LEU A 100 -14.46 -2.43 -3.25
CA LEU A 100 -13.70 -2.53 -2.01
C LEU A 100 -14.46 -2.03 -0.79
N ALA A 101 -15.45 -1.13 -0.96
CA ALA A 101 -16.30 -0.68 0.14
C ALA A 101 -17.07 -1.83 0.80
N MET A 102 -17.38 -2.87 0.03
CA MET A 102 -18.11 -4.05 0.48
C MET A 102 -17.18 -5.23 0.77
N ALA A 103 -15.90 -5.11 0.44
CA ALA A 103 -14.92 -6.15 0.66
C ALA A 103 -14.74 -6.37 2.18
N ARG A 104 -15.08 -7.56 2.64
CA ARG A 104 -14.70 -8.02 3.98
C ARG A 104 -13.33 -8.66 3.86
N LEU A 105 -12.38 -8.28 4.71
CA LEU A 105 -11.23 -9.11 4.98
C LEU A 105 -11.77 -10.45 5.50
N CYS A 106 -11.80 -11.48 4.66
CA CYS A 106 -11.66 -12.82 5.19
C CYS A 106 -10.28 -12.83 5.84
N LEU A 107 -10.24 -12.66 7.17
CA LEU A 107 -9.03 -12.90 7.94
C LEU A 107 -8.70 -14.39 7.74
N GLU A 108 -7.91 -14.71 6.71
CA GLU A 108 -7.37 -16.04 6.47
C GLU A 108 -6.26 -16.36 7.48
N GLN A 109 -6.56 -16.16 8.75
CA GLN A 109 -5.90 -16.81 9.86
C GLN A 109 -6.98 -17.52 10.68
N GLY A 110 -7.63 -18.54 10.08
CA GLY A 110 -8.44 -19.47 10.88
C GLY A 110 -9.55 -20.28 10.21
N CYS A 111 -10.09 -19.91 9.06
CA CYS A 111 -11.24 -20.64 8.50
C CYS A 111 -10.84 -21.71 7.48
N LYS A 112 -10.45 -22.91 7.97
CA LYS A 112 -10.70 -24.14 7.21
C LYS A 112 -12.21 -24.34 7.18
N GLY A 113 -12.89 -24.02 6.09
CA GLY A 113 -14.29 -24.44 5.95
C GLY A 113 -15.25 -23.58 5.13
N CYS A 114 -14.81 -22.89 4.08
CA CYS A 114 -15.75 -22.39 3.08
C CYS A 114 -15.34 -22.91 1.69
N GLN A 115 -15.35 -24.23 1.54
CA GLN A 115 -15.71 -24.82 0.27
C GLN A 115 -17.24 -24.83 0.21
N ASP A 116 -17.75 -24.24 -0.87
CA ASP A 116 -19.10 -24.32 -1.43
C ASP A 116 -19.79 -22.97 -1.53
N TRP A 117 -19.62 -22.37 -2.71
CA TRP A 117 -20.56 -21.42 -3.27
C TRP A 117 -21.23 -22.13 -4.46
N ARG A 118 -22.48 -22.59 -4.25
CA ARG A 118 -23.44 -22.67 -5.35
C ARG A 118 -23.99 -21.28 -5.63
#